data_AF-A0A8J9TC86-F1
#
_entry.id   AF-A0A8J9TC86-F1
#
_cell.length_a   1.000
_cell.length_b   1.000
_cell.length_c   1.000
_cell.angle_alpha   90.00
_cell.angle_beta   90.00
_cell.angle_gamma   90.00
#
_symmetry.space_group_name_H-M   'P 1'
#
loop_
_entity.id
_entity.type
_entity.pdbx_description
1 polymer ?
#
loop_
_entity_poly.entity_id
_entity_poly.type
_entity_poly.pdbx_seq_one_letter_code
_entity_poly.pdbx_strand_id
1 'polypeptide(L)'
;RLSLGFQNNVIGLLFVKDLIFIDPEDETRVADFVQIFGRGVHVVWPDDKLGDVLRELKPGKSHMALVRDVNNNDASVDPFYEIKGIITLEDIVEEILGDEIVDETDAFVDGSHAVKVDR
;
A
#
# COMPACT_ATOMS: atom_id res chain seq x y z
N ARG A 1 25.29 -12.30 -9.27
CA ARG A 1 24.12 -12.23 -10.16
C ARG A 1 22.95 -11.77 -9.29
N LEU A 2 22.80 -10.45 -9.11
CA LEU A 2 21.72 -9.88 -8.30
C LEU A 2 20.46 -9.94 -9.17
N SER A 3 19.53 -10.81 -8.82
CA SER A 3 18.20 -10.81 -9.42
C SER A 3 17.57 -9.46 -9.12
N LEU A 4 17.33 -8.66 -10.16
CA LEU A 4 16.36 -7.57 -10.11
C LEU A 4 15.07 -8.16 -9.52
N GLY A 5 14.77 -7.77 -8.28
CA GLY A 5 13.54 -8.20 -7.63
C GLY A 5 12.38 -7.73 -8.50
N PHE A 6 11.51 -8.66 -8.91
CA PHE A 6 10.25 -8.29 -9.51
C PHE A 6 9.51 -7.43 -8.48
N GLN A 7 9.38 -6.12 -8.75
CA GLN A 7 8.71 -5.15 -7.87
C GLN A 7 7.23 -5.50 -7.60
N ASN A 8 6.72 -6.53 -8.28
CA ASN A 8 5.34 -7.00 -8.24
C ASN A 8 5.10 -8.13 -7.21
N ASN A 9 6.11 -8.54 -6.44
CA ASN A 9 5.96 -9.62 -5.45
C ASN A 9 5.76 -9.08 -4.02
N VAL A 10 4.55 -8.63 -3.71
CA VAL A 10 4.19 -8.19 -2.36
C VAL A 10 3.80 -9.40 -1.51
N ILE A 11 4.58 -9.68 -0.46
CA ILE A 11 4.41 -10.87 0.40
C ILE A 11 3.61 -10.61 1.69
N GLY A 12 3.30 -9.34 2.00
CA GLY A 12 2.49 -8.96 3.15
C GLY A 12 2.63 -7.49 3.53
N LEU A 13 1.99 -7.11 4.65
CA LEU A 13 1.97 -5.75 5.19
C LEU A 13 2.56 -5.72 6.60
N LEU A 14 3.38 -4.71 6.88
CA LEU A 14 3.98 -4.46 8.20
C LEU A 14 3.52 -3.11 8.72
N PHE A 15 2.84 -3.07 9.88
CA PHE A 15 2.54 -1.81 10.53
C PHE A 15 3.63 -1.44 11.54
N VAL A 16 3.95 -0.13 11.62
CA VAL A 16 4.90 0.39 12.61
C VAL A 16 4.49 0.02 14.04
N LYS A 17 3.19 0.02 14.35
CA LYS A 17 2.69 -0.40 15.68
C LYS A 17 2.96 -1.86 16.02
N ASP A 18 3.25 -2.73 15.04
CA ASP A 18 3.59 -4.12 15.32
C ASP A 18 5.04 -4.22 15.80
N LEU A 19 5.90 -3.27 15.42
CA LEU A 19 7.30 -3.22 15.84
C LEU A 19 7.48 -3.05 17.36
N ILE A 20 6.42 -2.70 18.10
CA ILE A 20 6.44 -2.66 19.57
C ILE A 20 6.74 -4.03 20.21
N PHE A 21 6.55 -5.11 19.45
CA PHE A 21 6.81 -6.48 19.91
C PHE A 21 8.19 -7.00 19.49
N ILE A 22 9.02 -6.18 18.83
CA ILE A 22 10.36 -6.55 18.39
C ILE A 22 11.39 -5.94 19.33
N ASP A 23 12.35 -6.76 19.77
CA ASP A 23 13.61 -6.27 20.31
C ASP A 23 14.58 -5.98 19.14
N PRO A 24 15.11 -4.75 18.99
CA PRO A 24 16.11 -4.46 17.97
C PRO A 24 17.40 -5.30 18.11
N GLU A 25 17.71 -5.82 19.29
CA GLU A 25 18.89 -6.68 19.51
C GLU A 25 18.72 -8.11 18.96
N ASP A 26 17.47 -8.57 18.75
CA ASP A 26 17.20 -9.92 18.22
C ASP A 26 17.49 -10.06 16.71
N GLU A 27 17.71 -8.94 16.00
CA GLU A 27 17.98 -8.90 14.56
C GLU A 27 16.95 -9.69 13.71
N THR A 28 15.70 -9.75 14.15
CA THR A 28 14.63 -10.51 13.48
C THR A 28 14.43 -10.03 12.04
N ARG A 29 14.44 -10.97 11.09
CA ARG A 29 14.24 -10.63 9.67
C ARG A 29 12.81 -10.16 9.43
N VAL A 30 12.66 -9.08 8.65
CA VAL A 30 11.35 -8.53 8.27
C VAL A 30 10.44 -9.59 7.64
N ALA A 31 10.98 -10.50 6.82
CA ALA A 31 10.20 -11.56 6.18
C ALA A 31 9.55 -12.52 7.19
N ASP A 32 10.28 -12.87 8.26
CA ASP A 32 9.77 -13.76 9.31
C ASP A 32 8.70 -13.03 10.13
N PHE A 33 8.92 -11.75 10.40
CA PHE A 33 7.98 -10.90 11.12
C PHE A 33 6.66 -10.69 10.35
N VAL A 34 6.71 -10.38 9.05
CA VAL A 34 5.51 -10.21 8.22
C VAL A 34 4.65 -11.49 8.21
N GLN A 35 5.28 -12.67 8.21
CA GLN A 35 4.56 -13.95 8.28
C GLN A 35 3.88 -14.18 9.63
N ILE A 36 4.50 -13.76 10.74
CA ILE A 36 3.97 -13.92 12.10
C ILE A 36 2.65 -13.16 12.28
N PHE A 37 2.55 -11.93 11.78
CA PHE A 37 1.34 -11.10 11.95
C PHE A 37 0.26 -11.47 10.94
N GLY A 38 0.61 -12.16 9.85
CA GLY A 38 -0.34 -12.74 8.90
C GLY A 38 -1.36 -11.74 8.35
N ARG A 39 -1.00 -10.45 8.30
CA ARG A 39 -1.92 -9.41 7.83
C ARG A 39 -2.12 -9.57 6.34
N GLY A 40 -3.31 -10.05 5.97
CA GLY A 40 -3.75 -10.05 4.60
C GLY A 40 -3.74 -8.63 4.05
N VAL A 41 -3.20 -8.47 2.86
CA VAL A 41 -3.21 -7.19 2.15
C VAL A 41 -4.54 -7.12 1.38
N HIS A 42 -5.33 -6.08 1.58
CA HIS A 42 -6.51 -5.85 0.74
C HIS A 42 -6.06 -5.55 -0.68
N VAL A 43 -6.71 -6.19 -1.67
CA VAL A 43 -6.40 -6.03 -3.08
C VAL A 43 -7.65 -5.57 -3.80
N VAL A 44 -7.52 -4.50 -4.56
CA VAL A 44 -8.59 -3.86 -5.34
C VAL A 44 -8.22 -3.84 -6.82
N TRP A 45 -9.22 -3.63 -7.66
CA TRP A 45 -9.06 -3.51 -9.11
C TRP A 45 -8.93 -2.04 -9.53
N PRO A 46 -8.24 -1.74 -10.66
CA PRO A 46 -8.12 -0.38 -11.17
C PRO A 46 -9.46 0.28 -11.53
N ASP A 47 -10.49 -0.50 -11.80
CA ASP A 47 -11.82 -0.04 -12.20
C ASP A 47 -12.84 -0.02 -11.05
N ASP A 48 -12.44 -0.43 -9.85
CA ASP A 48 -13.26 -0.31 -8.64
C ASP A 48 -13.60 1.16 -8.36
N LYS A 49 -14.83 1.42 -7.92
CA LYS A 49 -15.24 2.78 -7.57
C LYS A 49 -14.65 3.17 -6.22
N LEU A 50 -14.12 4.38 -6.12
CA LEU A 50 -13.56 4.92 -4.87
C LEU A 50 -14.55 4.82 -3.70
N GLY A 51 -15.85 5.01 -3.94
CA GLY A 51 -16.87 4.85 -2.91
C GLY A 51 -17.06 3.42 -2.40
N ASP A 52 -16.80 2.40 -3.23
CA ASP A 52 -16.78 0.99 -2.82
C ASP A 52 -15.50 0.69 -2.04
N VAL A 53 -14.34 1.08 -2.57
CA VAL A 53 -13.04 0.92 -1.89
C VAL A 53 -13.06 1.62 -0.51
N LEU A 54 -13.62 2.82 -0.42
CA LEU A 54 -13.82 3.53 0.84
C LEU A 54 -14.63 2.69 1.85
N ARG A 55 -15.72 2.06 1.41
CA ARG A 55 -16.56 1.22 2.29
C ARG A 55 -15.82 -0.02 2.78
N GLU A 56 -14.87 -0.53 2.01
CA GLU A 56 -14.05 -1.68 2.38
C GLU A 56 -12.93 -1.31 3.36
N LEU A 57 -12.28 -0.15 3.17
CA LEU A 57 -11.18 0.30 4.03
C LEU A 57 -11.67 0.96 5.34
N LYS A 58 -12.83 1.64 5.32
CA LYS A 58 -13.41 2.37 6.47
C LYS A 58 -13.60 1.55 7.76
N PRO A 59 -14.02 0.26 7.75
CA PRO A 59 -14.28 -0.51 8.97
C PRO A 59 -13.01 -0.92 9.75
N GLY A 60 -11.80 -0.63 9.25
CA GLY A 60 -10.61 -0.55 10.11
C GLY A 60 -9.69 -1.78 10.16
N LYS A 61 -9.57 -2.57 9.08
CA LYS A 61 -8.54 -3.65 9.02
C LYS A 61 -7.24 -3.21 8.34
N SER A 62 -7.33 -2.35 7.33
CA SER A 62 -6.20 -1.67 6.70
C SER A 62 -6.73 -0.38 6.09
N HIS A 63 -6.01 0.73 6.26
CA HIS A 63 -6.27 1.97 5.51
C HIS A 63 -5.58 1.95 4.15
N MET A 64 -4.94 0.84 3.78
CA MET A 64 -4.18 0.69 2.55
C MET A 64 -4.59 -0.58 1.81
N ALA A 65 -4.64 -0.51 0.49
CA ALA A 65 -4.84 -1.64 -0.41
C ALA A 65 -3.82 -1.63 -1.55
N LEU A 66 -3.57 -2.81 -2.14
CA LEU A 66 -2.83 -2.95 -3.39
C LEU A 66 -3.80 -2.84 -4.57
N VAL A 67 -3.41 -2.08 -5.58
CA VAL A 67 -4.09 -2.07 -6.86
C VAL A 67 -3.45 -3.13 -7.74
N ARG A 68 -4.23 -4.10 -8.21
CA ARG A 68 -3.76 -5.22 -9.03
C ARG A 68 -4.59 -5.34 -10.30
N ASP A 69 -3.92 -5.56 -11.41
CA ASP A 69 -4.53 -5.73 -12.73
C ASP A 69 -4.10 -7.05 -13.37
N VAL A 70 -4.78 -7.45 -14.44
CA VAL A 70 -4.41 -8.60 -15.27
C VAL A 70 -3.53 -8.11 -16.41
N ASN A 71 -2.29 -8.56 -16.46
CA ASN A 71 -1.41 -8.34 -17.61
C ASN A 71 -1.63 -9.47 -18.63
N ASN A 72 -2.04 -9.08 -19.84
CA ASN A 72 -2.27 -9.99 -20.96
C ASN A 72 -1.66 -9.42 -22.26
N ASN A 73 -0.50 -8.77 -22.16
CA ASN A 73 0.13 -8.09 -23.29
C ASN A 73 0.88 -9.04 -24.23
N ASP A 74 1.18 -10.26 -23.78
CA ASP A 74 1.87 -11.30 -24.55
C ASP A 74 0.96 -12.52 -24.70
N ALA A 75 0.41 -12.71 -25.90
CA ALA A 75 -0.47 -13.83 -26.21
C ALA A 75 0.23 -15.21 -26.22
N SER A 76 1.56 -15.26 -26.05
CA SER A 76 2.33 -16.49 -25.93
C SER A 76 2.47 -17.00 -24.48
N VAL A 77 2.04 -16.20 -23.49
CA VAL A 77 2.12 -16.52 -22.07
C VAL A 77 0.72 -16.45 -21.45
N ASP A 78 0.46 -17.27 -20.45
CA ASP A 78 -0.79 -17.17 -19.69
C ASP A 78 -0.87 -15.81 -18.97
N PRO A 79 -2.06 -15.18 -18.92
CA PRO A 79 -2.26 -13.94 -18.19
C PRO A 79 -1.82 -14.08 -16.73
N PHE A 80 -1.18 -13.04 -16.21
CA PHE A 80 -0.73 -13.00 -14.82
C PHE A 80 -1.15 -11.70 -14.14
N TYR A 81 -1.19 -11.73 -12.81
CA TYR A 81 -1.49 -10.54 -12.03
C TYR A 81 -0.26 -9.65 -11.89
N GLU A 82 -0.47 -8.36 -12.12
CA GLU A 82 0.53 -7.32 -11.95
C GLU A 82 0.06 -6.30 -10.93
N ILE A 83 0.91 -5.94 -9.98
CA ILE A 83 0.65 -4.84 -9.05
C ILE A 83 0.88 -3.53 -9.80
N LYS A 84 -0.12 -2.67 -9.82
CA LYS A 84 -0.07 -1.34 -10.43
C LYS A 84 0.34 -0.26 -9.44
N GLY A 85 0.05 -0.47 -8.15
CA GLY A 85 0.40 0.48 -7.10
C GLY A 85 -0.30 0.16 -5.79
N ILE A 86 -0.36 1.16 -4.93
CA ILE A 86 -1.09 1.16 -3.67
C ILE A 86 -2.13 2.27 -3.70
N ILE A 87 -3.18 2.13 -2.89
CA ILE A 87 -4.14 3.19 -2.62
C ILE A 87 -4.41 3.24 -1.12
N THR A 88 -4.53 4.43 -0.57
CA THR A 88 -4.78 4.67 0.84
C THR A 88 -6.16 5.28 1.06
N LEU A 89 -6.62 5.26 2.32
CA LEU A 89 -7.89 5.87 2.71
C LEU A 89 -7.82 7.39 2.52
N GLU A 90 -6.65 7.96 2.78
CA GLU A 90 -6.30 9.36 2.62
C GLU A 90 -6.50 9.80 1.16
N ASP A 91 -5.87 9.12 0.19
CA ASP A 91 -6.03 9.40 -1.25
C ASP A 91 -7.52 9.41 -1.67
N ILE A 92 -8.30 8.48 -1.14
CA ILE A 92 -9.73 8.36 -1.47
C ILE A 92 -10.53 9.54 -0.90
N VAL A 93 -10.21 9.97 0.32
CA VAL A 93 -10.91 11.10 0.96
C VAL A 93 -10.51 12.41 0.27
N GLU A 94 -9.24 12.60 -0.08
CA GLU A 94 -8.75 13.74 -0.86
C GLU A 94 -9.50 13.88 -2.19
N GLU A 95 -9.61 12.80 -2.96
CA GLU A 95 -10.36 12.79 -4.23
C GLU A 95 -11.85 13.10 -4.05
N ILE A 96 -12.46 12.66 -2.94
CA ILE A 96 -13.87 12.95 -2.65
C ILE A 96 -14.09 14.41 -2.24
N LEU A 97 -13.15 14.99 -1.48
CA LEU A 97 -13.26 16.37 -0.98
C LEU A 97 -12.75 17.40 -1.99
N GLY A 98 -11.88 17.00 -2.92
CA GLY A 98 -11.19 17.90 -3.84
C GLY A 98 -10.22 18.83 -3.13
N ASP A 99 -9.68 18.40 -1.97
CA ASP A 99 -8.76 19.15 -1.13
C ASP A 99 -7.67 18.20 -0.62
N GLU A 100 -6.49 18.74 -0.38
CA GLU A 100 -5.35 17.97 0.12
C GLU A 100 -5.45 17.79 1.63
N ILE A 101 -5.14 16.59 2.12
CA ILE A 101 -5.19 16.26 3.53
C ILE A 101 -3.77 16.09 4.04
N VAL A 102 -3.31 17.10 4.78
CA VAL A 102 -2.02 17.04 5.47
C VAL A 102 -2.12 16.04 6.63
N ASP A 103 -1.43 14.91 6.52
CA ASP A 103 -1.30 13.91 7.58
C ASP A 103 -0.34 14.38 8.69
N GLU A 104 -0.45 13.76 9.86
CA GLU A 104 0.38 14.03 11.04
C GLU A 104 1.88 13.92 10.75
N THR A 105 2.25 13.05 9.80
CA THR A 105 3.65 12.79 9.43
C THR A 105 4.17 13.60 8.26
N ASP A 106 3.33 14.40 7.61
CA ASP A 106 3.71 15.10 6.39
C ASP A 106 4.70 16.24 6.67
N ALA A 107 5.76 16.25 5.86
CA ALA A 107 6.73 17.33 5.79
C ALA A 107 6.44 18.28 4.60
N PHE A 108 5.60 17.84 3.65
CA PHE A 108 5.31 18.54 2.41
C PHE A 108 3.82 18.46 2.07
N VAL A 109 3.32 19.48 1.38
CA VAL A 109 1.91 19.68 0.96
C VAL A 109 1.77 19.40 -0.53
N ASP A 110 2.48 18.38 -1.06
CA ASP A 110 2.27 17.94 -2.46
C ASP A 110 2.96 16.57 -2.70
N GLY A 111 2.28 15.66 -3.40
CA GLY A 111 2.87 14.47 -4.01
C GLY A 111 4.00 14.76 -5.02
N SER A 112 4.18 16.02 -5.43
CA SER A 112 5.28 16.51 -6.26
C SER A 112 6.50 17.07 -5.50
N HIS A 113 6.52 17.00 -4.16
CA HIS A 113 7.63 17.43 -3.28
C HIS A 113 7.99 18.93 -3.32
N ALA A 114 7.08 19.83 -3.71
CA ALA A 114 7.43 21.23 -3.97
C ALA A 114 7.19 22.22 -2.82
N VAL A 115 6.34 21.91 -1.84
CA VAL A 115 5.91 22.88 -0.82
C VAL A 115 6.04 22.30 0.59
N LYS A 116 6.76 22.99 1.48
CA LYS A 116 6.88 22.61 2.90
C LYS A 116 5.60 22.95 3.66
N VAL A 117 5.18 22.06 4.55
CA VAL A 117 4.07 22.31 5.49
C VAL A 117 4.48 23.47 6.41
N ASP A 118 3.70 24.56 6.40
CA ASP A 118 3.85 25.65 7.35
C ASP A 118 3.14 25.26 8.65
N ARG A 119 3.87 25.21 9.76
CA ARG A 119 3.36 24.79 11.08
C ARG A 119 3.24 25.97 12.02
#